data_AF-A0A9N9DKV4-F1
#
_entry.id   AF-A0A9N9DKV4-F1
#
_cell.length_a   1.000
_cell.length_b   1.000
_cell.length_c   1.000
_cell.angle_alpha   90.00
_cell.angle_beta   90.00
_cell.angle_gamma   90.00
#
_symmetry.space_group_name_H-M   'P 1'
#
loop_
_entity.id
_entity.type
_entity.pdbx_description
1 polymer ?
#
loop_
_entity_poly.entity_id
_entity_poly.type
_entity_poly.pdbx_seq_one_letter_code
_entity_poly.pdbx_strand_id
1 'polypeptide(L)'
;PSFIDLSVAQALIAKGATFSIYFIQRLLNSYGSYDLELIELNYAHDVKQINAEQIKLLQKKTRTPWASDLPLTVFTYFVTVARSHLKFINFV
;
A
#
# COMPACT_ATOMS: atom_id res chain seq x y z
N PRO A 1 16.45 8.02 -1.35
CA PRO A 1 15.43 8.58 -2.27
C PRO A 1 14.60 7.44 -2.89
N SER A 2 13.27 7.47 -2.70
CA SER A 2 12.35 6.54 -3.37
C SER A 2 12.33 6.83 -4.88
N PHE A 3 12.23 5.80 -5.73
CA PHE A 3 12.05 5.96 -7.17
C PHE A 3 10.75 6.71 -7.51
N ILE A 4 9.71 6.52 -6.71
CA ILE A 4 8.45 7.26 -6.82
C ILE A 4 8.38 8.26 -5.67
N ASP A 5 8.66 9.52 -5.98
CA ASP A 5 8.38 10.66 -5.12
C ASP A 5 7.14 11.42 -5.62
N LEU A 6 6.75 12.47 -4.89
CA LEU A 6 5.54 13.24 -5.21
C LEU A 6 5.64 13.93 -6.57
N SER A 7 6.83 14.43 -6.93
CA SER A 7 7.07 15.11 -8.20
C SER A 7 6.91 14.14 -9.37
N VAL A 8 7.47 12.94 -9.26
CA VAL A 8 7.33 11.87 -10.26
C VAL A 8 5.86 11.44 -10.37
N ALA A 9 5.18 11.24 -9.24
CA ALA A 9 3.77 10.88 -9.20
C ALA A 9 2.89 11.92 -9.93
N GLN A 10 3.09 13.21 -9.64
CA GLN A 10 2.38 14.30 -10.30
C GLN A 10 2.66 14.37 -11.80
N ALA A 11 3.93 14.19 -12.20
CA ALA A 11 4.32 14.19 -13.60
C ALA A 11 3.65 13.05 -14.39
N LEU A 12 3.55 11.85 -13.80
CA LEU A 12 2.87 10.71 -14.43
C LEU A 12 1.39 11.02 -14.70
N ILE A 13 0.67 11.55 -13.71
CA ILE A 13 -0.75 11.89 -13.85
C ILE A 13 -0.94 13.04 -14.84
N ALA A 14 -0.10 14.07 -14.80
CA ALA A 14 -0.14 15.17 -15.76
C ALA A 14 0.12 14.72 -17.21
N LYS A 15 0.86 13.62 -17.41
CA LYS A 15 1.09 12.99 -18.71
C LYS A 15 -0.02 12.02 -19.15
N GLY A 16 -1.10 11.90 -18.37
CA GLY A 16 -2.27 11.08 -18.71
C GLY A 16 -2.19 9.64 -18.23
N ALA A 17 -1.30 9.32 -17.28
CA ALA A 17 -1.31 8.01 -16.63
C ALA A 17 -2.65 7.81 -15.88
N THR A 18 -3.26 6.65 -16.08
CA THR A 18 -4.52 6.27 -15.43
C THR A 18 -4.26 5.12 -14.45
N PHE A 19 -5.10 5.03 -13.42
CA PHE A 19 -5.06 3.92 -12.48
C PHE A 19 -6.08 2.88 -12.85
N SER A 20 -5.63 1.63 -12.97
CA SER A 20 -6.55 0.49 -13.00
C SER A 20 -7.06 0.18 -11.60
N ILE A 21 -8.26 -0.37 -11.49
CA ILE A 21 -8.82 -0.85 -10.21
C ILE A 21 -7.85 -1.84 -9.56
N TYR A 22 -7.28 -2.73 -10.36
CA TYR A 22 -6.32 -3.73 -9.89
C TYR A 22 -5.07 -3.10 -9.27
N PHE A 23 -4.54 -2.04 -9.90
CA PHE A 23 -3.41 -1.29 -9.35
C PHE A 23 -3.75 -0.69 -7.98
N ILE A 24 -4.94 -0.10 -7.84
CA ILE A 24 -5.38 0.50 -6.57
C ILE A 24 -5.61 -0.55 -5.49
N GLN A 25 -6.22 -1.68 -5.81
CA GLN A 25 -6.37 -2.79 -4.88
C GLN A 25 -5.01 -3.30 -4.40
N ARG A 26 -4.05 -3.47 -5.32
CA ARG A 26 -2.68 -3.87 -4.96
C ARG A 26 -1.97 -2.81 -4.13
N LEU A 27 -2.15 -1.53 -4.43
CA LEU A 27 -1.60 -0.41 -3.67
C LEU A 27 -2.12 -0.43 -2.22
N LEU A 28 -3.44 -0.53 -2.04
CA LEU A 28 -4.07 -0.59 -0.71
C LEU A 28 -3.64 -1.83 0.09
N ASN A 29 -3.54 -2.99 -0.56
CA ASN A 29 -3.13 -4.23 0.10
C ASN A 29 -1.62 -4.30 0.41
N SER A 30 -0.80 -3.47 -0.21
CA SER A 30 0.67 -3.51 -0.07
C SER A 30 1.19 -2.39 0.82
N TYR A 31 0.45 -1.30 0.96
CA TYR A 31 0.83 -0.16 1.79
C TYR A 31 0.63 -0.46 3.28
N GLY A 32 1.64 -0.20 4.11
CA GLY A 32 1.57 -0.45 5.56
C GLY A 32 1.58 -1.94 5.96
N SER A 33 1.54 -2.88 5.01
CA SER A 33 1.50 -4.32 5.28
C SER A 33 2.79 -4.88 5.92
N TYR A 34 3.85 -4.07 5.97
CA TYR A 34 5.15 -4.39 6.58
C TYR A 34 5.50 -3.43 7.72
N ASP A 35 4.52 -2.69 8.23
CA ASP A 35 4.69 -1.94 9.46
C ASP A 35 4.70 -2.92 10.64
N LEU A 36 5.87 -3.07 11.26
CA LEU A 36 6.08 -4.01 12.36
C LEU A 36 5.18 -3.70 13.56
N GLU A 37 4.92 -2.42 13.82
CA GLU A 37 4.14 -1.99 14.98
C GLU A 37 2.65 -2.34 14.78
N LEU A 38 2.12 -2.16 13.57
CA LEU A 38 0.76 -2.58 13.23
C LEU A 38 0.59 -4.11 13.21
N ILE A 39 1.62 -4.85 12.80
CA ILE A 39 1.61 -6.32 12.82
C ILE A 39 1.64 -6.83 14.26
N GLU A 40 2.48 -6.23 15.10
CA GLU A 40 2.55 -6.53 16.54
C GLU A 40 1.23 -6.19 17.24
N LEU A 41 0.60 -5.07 16.91
CA LEU A 41 -0.68 -4.65 17.48
C LEU A 41 -1.83 -5.57 17.05
N ASN A 42 -1.89 -5.95 15.77
CA ASN A 42 -2.86 -6.95 15.29
C ASN A 42 -2.65 -8.27 16.05
N TYR A 43 -1.41 -8.74 16.22
CA TYR A 43 -1.13 -9.97 16.95
C TYR A 43 -1.53 -9.91 18.43
N ALA A 44 -1.28 -8.79 19.10
CA ALA A 44 -1.66 -8.59 20.50
C ALA A 44 -3.17 -8.66 20.71
N HIS A 45 -3.97 -8.49 19.66
CA HIS A 45 -5.44 -8.42 19.72
C HIS A 45 -6.14 -9.51 18.90
N ASP A 46 -5.42 -10.32 18.12
CA ASP A 46 -5.99 -11.38 17.29
C ASP A 46 -6.07 -12.72 18.05
N VAL A 47 -7.22 -13.40 17.97
CA VAL A 47 -7.54 -14.63 18.72
C VAL A 47 -6.82 -15.86 18.14
N LYS A 48 -6.26 -15.73 16.94
CA LYS A 48 -5.50 -16.78 16.26
C LYS A 48 -4.01 -16.66 16.61
N GLN A 49 -3.54 -17.55 17.48
CA GLN A 49 -2.15 -17.68 17.92
C GLN A 49 -1.17 -18.06 16.78
N ILE A 50 -0.93 -17.16 15.83
CA ILE A 50 0.19 -17.29 14.88
C ILE A 50 1.42 -16.71 15.57
N ASN A 51 2.36 -17.57 16.02
CA ASN A 51 3.55 -17.14 16.77
C ASN A 51 4.33 -16.03 16.03
N ALA A 52 4.70 -14.95 16.73
CA ALA A 52 5.50 -13.83 16.20
C ALA A 52 6.78 -14.29 15.47
N GLU A 53 7.39 -15.39 15.92
CA GLU A 53 8.55 -16.03 15.26
C GLU A 53 8.21 -16.58 13.86
N GLN A 54 7.02 -17.12 13.66
CA GLN A 54 6.55 -17.62 12.35
C GLN A 54 6.29 -16.47 11.39
N ILE A 55 5.74 -15.35 11.88
CA ILE A 55 5.52 -14.15 11.07
C ILE A 55 6.85 -13.50 10.68
N LYS A 56 7.82 -13.37 11.61
CA LYS A 56 9.18 -12.91 11.28
C LYS A 56 9.83 -13.80 10.22
N LEU A 57 9.61 -15.11 10.29
CA LEU A 57 10.10 -16.06 9.28
C LEU A 57 9.40 -15.86 7.92
N LEU A 58 8.08 -15.64 7.92
CA LEU A 58 7.29 -15.34 6.73
C LEU A 58 7.72 -14.00 6.11
N GLN A 59 7.83 -12.94 6.90
CA GLN A 59 8.34 -11.61 6.51
C GLN A 59 9.77 -11.67 5.96
N LYS A 60 10.66 -12.50 6.53
CA LYS A 60 12.01 -12.74 5.97
C LYS A 60 11.97 -13.41 4.60
N LYS A 61 10.94 -14.22 4.35
CA LYS A 61 10.80 -15.06 3.15
C LYS A 61 10.07 -14.34 2.03
N THR A 62 9.13 -13.46 2.36
CA THR A 62 8.42 -12.60 1.39
C THR A 62 9.19 -11.30 1.20
N ARG A 63 9.50 -10.97 -0.07
CA ARG A 63 10.05 -9.64 -0.41
C ARG A 63 9.10 -8.56 0.10
N THR A 64 9.65 -7.47 0.63
CA THR A 64 8.89 -6.27 0.96
C THR A 64 8.00 -5.89 -0.23
N PRO A 65 6.68 -5.73 -0.03
CA PRO A 65 5.75 -5.32 -1.06
C PRO A 65 6.23 -4.01 -1.65
N TRP A 66 6.12 -3.89 -2.97
CA TRP A 66 6.65 -2.77 -3.73
C TRP A 66 6.13 -1.37 -3.28
N ALA A 67 5.04 -1.31 -2.53
CA ALA A 67 4.45 -0.07 -2.02
C ALA A 67 4.48 0.03 -0.48
N SER A 68 5.18 -0.87 0.20
CA SER A 68 5.23 -0.89 1.68
C SER A 68 6.02 0.30 2.25
N ASP A 69 6.99 0.81 1.51
CA ASP A 69 7.89 1.91 1.86
C ASP A 69 7.55 3.20 1.10
N LEU A 70 6.38 3.24 0.43
CA LEU A 70 5.96 4.42 -0.31
C LEU A 70 5.78 5.60 0.66
N PRO A 71 6.28 6.82 0.34
CA PRO A 71 6.00 7.97 1.19
C PRO A 71 4.50 8.22 1.31
N LEU A 72 4.03 8.54 2.52
CA LEU A 72 2.60 8.78 2.80
C LEU A 72 2.00 9.84 1.86
N THR A 73 2.78 10.87 1.51
CA THR A 73 2.38 11.92 0.57
C THR A 73 2.12 11.37 -0.84
N VAL A 74 2.91 10.41 -1.30
CA VAL A 74 2.71 9.74 -2.60
C VAL A 74 1.50 8.82 -2.55
N PHE A 75 1.36 8.04 -1.46
CA PHE A 75 0.23 7.14 -1.28
C PHE A 75 -1.10 7.88 -1.28
N THR A 76 -1.22 8.92 -0.44
CA THR A 76 -2.43 9.76 -0.34
C THR A 76 -2.75 10.45 -1.67
N TYR A 77 -1.73 10.90 -2.41
CA TYR A 77 -1.92 11.47 -3.74
C TYR A 77 -2.52 10.45 -4.72
N PHE A 78 -1.95 9.25 -4.81
CA PHE A 78 -2.47 8.18 -5.67
C PHE A 78 -3.91 7.79 -5.32
N VAL A 79 -4.23 7.61 -4.04
CA VAL A 79 -5.60 7.31 -3.60
C VAL A 79 -6.57 8.44 -3.95
N THR A 80 -6.15 9.70 -3.81
CA THR A 80 -6.99 10.86 -4.14
C THR A 80 -7.30 10.94 -5.63
N VAL A 81 -6.27 10.81 -6.47
CA VAL A 81 -6.42 10.82 -7.93
C VAL A 81 -7.24 9.62 -8.39
N ALA A 82 -6.98 8.42 -7.84
CA ALA A 82 -7.77 7.24 -8.11
C ALA A 82 -9.24 7.42 -7.74
N ARG A 83 -9.53 8.02 -6.57
CA ARG A 83 -10.91 8.34 -6.17
C ARG A 83 -11.57 9.30 -7.17
N SER A 84 -10.87 10.31 -7.69
CA SER A 84 -11.44 11.18 -8.73
C SER A 84 -11.70 10.45 -10.05
N HIS A 85 -10.82 9.54 -10.47
CA HIS A 85 -10.95 8.81 -11.74
C HIS A 85 -11.95 7.65 -11.66
N LEU A 86 -12.04 6.98 -10.51
CA LEU A 86 -12.87 5.80 -10.27
C LEU A 86 -14.25 6.13 -9.68
N LYS A 87 -14.59 7.42 -9.51
CA LYS A 87 -15.96 7.89 -9.17
C LYS A 87 -17.05 7.38 -10.14
N PHE A 88 -16.68 6.75 -11.26
CA PHE A 88 -17.58 6.04 -12.17
C PHE A 88 -17.93 4.60 -11.75
N ILE A 89 -17.31 4.04 -10.71
CA ILE A 89 -17.55 2.66 -10.29
C ILE A 89 -17.88 2.67 -8.80
N ASN A 90 -19.19 2.59 -8.52
CA ASN A 90 -19.76 2.44 -7.19
C ASN A 90 -19.05 1.32 -6.42
N PHE A 91 -18.34 1.67 -5.35
CA PHE A 91 -18.04 0.75 -4.26
C PHE A 91 -19.32 0.67 -3.40
N VAL A 92 -20.23 -0.23 -3.79
CA VAL A 92 -21.36 -0.70 -2.98
C VAL A 92 -20.95 -2.01 -2.33
#